data_AF-F4LVJ6-F1
#
_entry.id   AF-F4LVJ6-F1
#
_cell.length_a   1.000
_cell.length_b   1.000
_cell.length_c   1.000
_cell.angle_alpha   90.00
_cell.angle_beta   90.00
_cell.angle_gamma   90.00
#
_symmetry.space_group_name_H-M   'P 1'
#
loop_
_entity.id
_entity.type
_entity.pdbx_description
1 polymer ?
#
loop_
_entity_poly.entity_id
_entity_poly.type
_entity_poly.pdbx_seq_one_letter_code
_entity_poly.pdbx_strand_id
1 'polypeptide(L)'
;MMNLNKKKYFVAVLIGLAVGVALVTGGILAYNSIYPGSSAHADIDGNTQANLTSTALPANIPEIVEKVSDAVVYIETTVESQDNSDPFFNDPFFRYFFGDSFSFRTTPKVSKGLGSGFIINSEGYILTNEHVISGAKEITVTVKGFQEPFTATVVGKDSNMDLAVVKINSSEKLPYIELGDSDSARVGEWVIAIGNPYRLDHTVTVGVISAKERPITIADQSTGNTRVYNNLIQTDAAINPGNSGGPLISLDGKVIGINTAVNAQAQGIGFAIPINSVKEVLDELIKNGSITRPYIGVALQDMTKDLAEYFKLEEPNGAIIADVISNSPAAKAGLMRGDVILKINDTTIKNSNDVSAIVSEAKINEKLVMLILRNGQTKFVTVVVEKRPE
;
A
#
# COMPACT_ATOMS: atom_id res chain seq x y z
N MET A 1 54.86 -22.13 -60.31
CA MET A 1 55.54 -22.73 -59.15
C MET A 1 55.33 -21.84 -57.93
N MET A 2 54.52 -22.28 -56.95
CA MET A 2 54.26 -21.48 -55.75
C MET A 2 55.49 -21.53 -54.83
N ASN A 3 56.03 -20.35 -54.50
CA ASN A 3 57.29 -20.14 -53.79
C ASN A 3 57.36 -20.98 -52.50
N LEU A 4 58.43 -21.76 -52.29
CA LEU A 4 58.54 -22.81 -51.27
C LEU A 4 58.24 -22.31 -49.83
N ASN A 5 58.49 -21.02 -49.58
CA ASN A 5 58.19 -20.36 -48.31
C ASN A 5 56.69 -20.18 -48.04
N LYS A 6 55.85 -19.91 -49.05
CA LYS A 6 54.40 -19.75 -48.87
C LYS A 6 53.71 -21.06 -48.45
N LYS A 7 54.20 -22.21 -48.92
CA LYS A 7 53.71 -23.53 -48.47
C LYS A 7 54.03 -23.78 -46.99
N LYS A 8 55.22 -23.38 -46.51
CA LYS A 8 55.60 -23.53 -45.10
C LYS A 8 54.72 -22.66 -44.19
N TYR A 9 54.43 -21.42 -44.57
CA TYR A 9 53.51 -20.56 -43.82
C TYR A 9 52.08 -21.11 -43.80
N PHE A 10 51.58 -21.60 -44.93
CA PHE A 10 50.24 -22.19 -44.99
C PHE A 10 50.11 -23.44 -44.09
N VAL A 11 51.13 -24.30 -44.08
CA VAL A 11 51.18 -25.48 -43.19
C VAL A 11 51.27 -25.06 -41.72
N ALA A 12 52.07 -24.04 -41.39
CA ALA A 12 52.16 -23.54 -40.01
C ALA A 12 50.83 -22.96 -39.50
N VAL A 13 50.09 -22.25 -40.36
CA VAL A 13 48.75 -21.73 -40.02
C VAL A 13 47.76 -22.88 -39.80
N LEU A 14 47.76 -23.91 -40.65
CA LEU A 14 46.89 -25.08 -40.47
C LEU A 14 47.21 -25.84 -39.18
N ILE A 15 48.49 -25.99 -38.83
CA ILE A 15 48.90 -26.62 -37.56
C ILE A 15 48.43 -25.76 -36.38
N GLY A 16 48.61 -24.44 -36.44
CA GLY A 16 48.13 -23.54 -35.39
C GLY A 16 46.61 -23.60 -35.19
N LEU A 17 45.86 -23.69 -36.29
CA LEU A 17 44.39 -23.81 -36.25
C LEU A 17 43.96 -25.17 -35.66
N ALA A 18 44.63 -26.26 -36.04
CA ALA A 18 44.37 -27.59 -35.48
C ALA A 18 44.68 -27.66 -33.98
N VAL A 19 45.78 -27.06 -33.53
CA VAL A 19 46.14 -26.96 -32.11
C VAL A 19 45.13 -26.10 -31.35
N GLY A 20 44.69 -24.98 -31.93
CA GLY A 20 43.65 -24.13 -31.34
C GLY A 20 42.33 -24.87 -31.13
N VAL A 21 41.87 -25.62 -32.14
CA VAL A 21 40.64 -26.44 -32.03
C VAL A 21 40.79 -27.54 -30.98
N ALA A 22 41.95 -28.20 -30.92
CA ALA A 22 42.23 -29.24 -29.92
C ALA A 22 42.21 -28.68 -28.48
N LEU A 23 42.74 -27.47 -28.25
CA LEU A 23 42.73 -26.83 -26.94
C LEU A 23 41.32 -26.41 -26.52
N VAL A 24 40.51 -25.86 -27.43
CA VAL A 24 39.13 -25.46 -27.13
C VAL A 24 38.27 -26.69 -26.84
N THR A 25 38.36 -27.73 -27.67
CA THR A 25 37.61 -28.98 -27.47
C THR A 25 38.05 -29.71 -26.20
N GLY A 26 39.36 -29.79 -25.94
CA GLY A 26 39.89 -30.34 -24.69
C GLY A 26 39.42 -29.57 -23.45
N GLY A 27 39.37 -28.23 -23.52
CA GLY A 27 38.86 -27.37 -22.45
C GLY A 27 37.38 -27.59 -22.15
N ILE A 28 36.54 -27.75 -23.18
CA ILE A 28 35.10 -28.06 -23.01
C ILE A 28 34.90 -29.43 -22.38
N LEU A 29 35.65 -30.45 -22.84
CA LEU A 29 35.57 -31.80 -22.28
C LEU A 29 36.06 -31.85 -20.82
N ALA A 30 37.13 -31.13 -20.49
CA ALA A 30 37.62 -31.01 -19.12
C ALA A 30 36.62 -30.26 -18.22
N TYR A 31 36.01 -29.18 -18.72
CA TYR A 31 34.97 -28.44 -17.99
C TYR A 31 33.76 -29.32 -17.68
N ASN A 32 33.25 -30.09 -18.65
CA ASN A 32 32.13 -31.00 -18.44
C ASN A 32 32.46 -32.20 -17.53
N SER A 33 33.73 -32.58 -17.44
CA SER A 33 34.20 -33.65 -16.54
C SER A 33 34.35 -33.17 -15.09
N ILE A 34 34.81 -31.92 -14.90
CA ILE A 34 35.00 -31.32 -13.57
C ILE A 34 33.68 -30.77 -13.01
N TYR A 35 32.80 -30.26 -13.88
CA TYR A 35 31.48 -29.76 -13.54
C TYR A 35 30.41 -30.58 -14.29
N PRO A 36 30.18 -31.85 -13.91
CA PRO A 36 29.08 -32.62 -14.49
C PRO A 36 27.78 -31.90 -14.16
N GLY A 37 27.12 -31.37 -15.20
CA GLY A 37 25.80 -30.76 -15.09
C GLY A 37 24.82 -31.78 -14.52
N SER A 38 24.63 -31.76 -13.20
CA SER A 38 23.68 -32.62 -12.52
C SER A 38 22.29 -32.05 -12.73
N SER A 39 21.72 -32.30 -13.90
CA SER A 39 20.27 -32.42 -14.01
C SER A 39 19.92 -33.70 -13.26
N ALA A 40 19.36 -33.58 -12.05
CA ALA A 40 18.80 -34.72 -11.36
C ALA A 40 17.62 -35.26 -12.20
N HIS A 41 17.89 -36.24 -13.05
CA HIS A 41 16.85 -37.12 -13.56
C HIS A 41 16.52 -38.11 -12.45
N ALA A 42 15.41 -37.88 -11.76
CA ALA A 42 14.81 -38.91 -10.93
C ALA A 42 14.35 -40.04 -11.86
N ASP A 43 15.01 -41.19 -11.78
CA ASP A 43 14.49 -42.44 -12.31
C ASP A 43 13.17 -42.73 -11.59
N ILE A 44 12.04 -42.53 -12.28
CA ILE A 44 10.76 -43.07 -11.83
C ILE A 44 10.72 -44.51 -12.30
N ASP A 45 11.26 -45.39 -11.46
CA ASP A 45 11.10 -46.81 -11.62
C ASP A 45 9.69 -47.21 -11.13
N GLY A 46 8.98 -47.92 -12.02
CA GLY A 46 7.77 -48.72 -11.82
C GLY A 46 6.90 -48.55 -10.57
N ASN A 47 5.67 -48.09 -10.81
CA ASN A 47 4.44 -48.63 -10.22
C ASN A 47 4.18 -48.41 -8.72
N THR A 48 4.17 -47.15 -8.30
CA THR A 48 3.32 -46.73 -7.18
C THR A 48 2.41 -45.60 -7.67
N GLN A 49 1.15 -45.92 -7.98
CA GLN A 49 0.09 -44.91 -8.01
C GLN A 49 -0.11 -44.40 -6.58
N ALA A 50 0.76 -43.50 -6.15
CA ALA A 50 0.40 -42.57 -5.11
C ALA A 50 -0.77 -41.77 -5.68
N ASN A 51 -1.96 -41.90 -5.06
CA ASN A 51 -2.99 -40.88 -5.15
C ASN A 51 -2.41 -39.60 -4.53
N LEU A 52 -1.56 -38.91 -5.29
CA LEU A 52 -1.33 -37.50 -5.15
C LEU A 52 -2.71 -36.90 -5.42
N THR A 53 -3.50 -36.66 -4.37
CA THR A 53 -4.41 -35.52 -4.41
C THR A 53 -3.55 -34.38 -4.90
N SER A 54 -3.73 -34.00 -6.17
CA SER A 54 -3.07 -32.83 -6.70
C SER A 54 -3.51 -31.70 -5.79
N THR A 55 -2.63 -31.26 -4.91
CA THR A 55 -2.62 -29.88 -4.44
C THR A 55 -2.26 -29.07 -5.69
N ALA A 56 -3.21 -29.03 -6.63
CA ALA A 56 -3.13 -28.22 -7.81
C ALA A 56 -2.99 -26.80 -7.30
N LEU A 57 -1.93 -26.13 -7.73
CA LEU A 57 -1.92 -24.67 -7.80
C LEU A 57 -3.31 -24.22 -8.26
N PRO A 58 -3.91 -23.18 -7.65
CA PRO A 58 -5.29 -22.79 -7.94
C PRO A 58 -5.50 -22.63 -9.44
N ALA A 59 -6.03 -23.69 -10.06
CA ALA A 59 -6.08 -23.83 -11.50
C ALA A 59 -7.12 -22.89 -12.13
N ASN A 60 -7.92 -22.24 -11.28
CA ASN A 60 -9.04 -21.37 -11.64
C ASN A 60 -8.69 -19.87 -11.65
N ILE A 61 -7.41 -19.48 -11.49
CA ILE A 61 -7.00 -18.06 -11.51
C ILE A 61 -7.42 -17.36 -12.81
N PRO A 62 -7.17 -17.91 -14.03
CA PRO A 62 -7.58 -17.27 -15.27
C PRO A 62 -9.09 -16.98 -15.34
N GLU A 63 -9.91 -17.92 -14.88
CA GLU A 63 -11.38 -17.80 -14.84
C GLU A 63 -11.84 -16.74 -13.84
N ILE A 64 -11.17 -16.65 -12.69
CA ILE A 64 -11.43 -15.57 -11.72
C ILE A 64 -11.09 -14.22 -12.36
N VAL A 65 -9.91 -14.10 -12.97
CA VAL A 65 -9.43 -12.88 -13.63
C VAL A 65 -10.40 -12.47 -14.74
N GLU A 66 -10.83 -13.38 -15.60
CA GLU A 66 -11.78 -13.11 -16.68
C GLU A 66 -13.12 -12.60 -16.14
N LYS A 67 -13.62 -13.20 -15.05
CA LYS A 67 -14.88 -12.80 -14.41
C LYS A 67 -14.82 -11.40 -13.81
N VAL A 68 -13.69 -10.98 -13.25
CA VAL A 68 -13.60 -9.77 -12.40
C VAL A 68 -12.90 -8.58 -13.07
N SER A 69 -12.05 -8.82 -14.08
CA SER A 69 -11.20 -7.76 -14.66
C SER A 69 -12.02 -6.67 -15.34
N ASP A 70 -13.19 -6.98 -15.90
CA ASP A 70 -14.02 -5.97 -16.55
C ASP A 70 -14.47 -4.86 -15.59
N ALA A 71 -14.57 -5.15 -14.29
CA ALA A 71 -14.87 -4.17 -13.24
C ALA A 71 -13.65 -3.34 -12.79
N VAL A 72 -12.43 -3.74 -13.15
CA VAL A 72 -11.19 -3.04 -12.81
C VAL A 72 -10.89 -1.98 -13.86
N VAL A 73 -10.75 -0.74 -13.40
CA VAL A 73 -10.68 0.45 -14.24
C VAL A 73 -9.30 1.09 -14.18
N TYR A 74 -8.93 1.76 -15.27
CA TYR A 74 -7.78 2.66 -15.29
C TYR A 74 -8.23 4.06 -14.92
N ILE A 75 -7.47 4.70 -14.03
CA ILE A 75 -7.71 6.06 -13.57
C ILE A 75 -6.54 6.93 -14.03
N GLU A 76 -6.88 7.99 -14.76
CA GLU A 76 -5.94 9.02 -15.17
C GLU A 76 -6.35 10.34 -14.56
N THR A 77 -5.40 10.98 -13.89
CA THR A 77 -5.60 12.27 -13.23
C THR A 77 -4.77 13.33 -13.90
N THR A 78 -5.37 14.51 -14.06
CA THR A 78 -4.70 15.66 -14.66
C THR A 78 -4.42 16.68 -13.57
N VAL A 79 -3.15 17.02 -13.38
CA VAL A 79 -2.70 18.03 -12.41
C VAL A 79 -2.05 19.20 -13.15
N GLU A 80 -2.55 20.42 -12.96
CA GLU A 80 -1.85 21.62 -13.45
C GLU A 80 -0.86 22.09 -12.36
N SER A 81 0.44 21.94 -12.64
CA SER A 81 1.50 22.45 -11.77
C SER A 81 1.98 23.82 -12.26
N GLN A 82 2.07 24.79 -11.35
CA GLN A 82 2.75 26.07 -11.60
C GLN A 82 4.28 25.97 -11.44
N ASP A 83 4.76 24.86 -10.88
CA ASP A 83 6.18 24.59 -10.63
C ASP A 83 6.74 23.55 -11.62
N ASN A 84 8.06 23.55 -11.83
CA ASN A 84 8.79 22.58 -12.67
C ASN A 84 8.82 21.15 -12.08
N SER A 85 8.08 20.88 -11.00
CA SER A 85 7.96 19.57 -10.35
C SER A 85 6.56 18.99 -10.57
N ASP A 86 6.53 17.70 -10.91
CA ASP A 86 5.30 16.92 -11.11
C ASP A 86 4.72 16.51 -9.73
N PRO A 87 3.49 16.94 -9.38
CA PRO A 87 2.89 16.64 -8.08
C PRO A 87 2.68 15.15 -7.81
N PHE A 88 2.49 14.32 -8.84
CA PHE A 88 2.33 12.87 -8.70
C PHE A 88 3.65 12.21 -8.27
N PHE A 89 4.76 12.55 -8.94
CA PHE A 89 6.08 12.02 -8.59
C PHE A 89 6.68 12.66 -7.33
N ASN A 90 6.15 13.80 -6.90
CA ASN A 90 6.60 14.51 -5.72
C ASN A 90 5.78 14.19 -4.46
N ASP A 91 4.76 13.32 -4.58
CA ASP A 91 3.96 12.84 -3.48
C ASP A 91 4.83 12.06 -2.46
N PRO A 92 4.74 12.35 -1.14
CA PRO A 92 5.56 11.70 -0.12
C PRO A 92 5.39 10.18 -0.07
N PHE A 93 4.17 9.68 -0.35
CA PHE A 93 3.87 8.26 -0.39
C PHE A 93 4.57 7.62 -1.60
N PHE A 94 4.38 8.16 -2.82
CA PHE A 94 5.05 7.68 -4.02
C PHE A 94 6.59 7.68 -3.88
N ARG A 95 7.17 8.78 -3.39
CA ARG A 95 8.64 8.91 -3.25
C ARG A 95 9.23 7.95 -2.22
N TYR A 96 8.56 7.78 -1.08
CA TYR A 96 8.99 6.82 -0.07
C TYR A 96 9.05 5.40 -0.64
N PHE A 97 8.18 5.09 -1.59
CA PHE A 97 8.07 3.74 -2.16
C PHE A 97 8.89 3.50 -3.40
N PHE A 98 8.82 4.35 -4.41
CA PHE A 98 9.45 4.12 -5.71
C PHE A 98 10.81 4.81 -5.85
N GLY A 99 11.20 5.61 -4.85
CA GLY A 99 12.44 6.37 -4.83
C GLY A 99 12.45 7.50 -5.87
N ASP A 100 13.53 8.27 -5.87
CA ASP A 100 13.69 9.41 -6.79
C ASP A 100 14.07 8.98 -8.23
N SER A 101 14.22 7.67 -8.50
CA SER A 101 14.66 7.14 -9.80
C SER A 101 13.63 7.29 -10.92
N PHE A 102 12.38 7.64 -10.60
CA PHE A 102 11.31 7.91 -11.58
C PHE A 102 11.19 9.40 -11.95
N SER A 103 12.20 10.22 -11.66
CA SER A 103 12.19 11.65 -11.99
C SER A 103 12.37 11.90 -13.49
N PHE A 104 11.25 12.05 -14.21
CA PHE A 104 11.24 12.57 -15.57
C PHE A 104 11.40 14.10 -15.54
N ARG A 105 12.34 14.65 -16.31
CA ARG A 105 12.41 16.11 -16.54
C ARG A 105 11.23 16.53 -17.42
N THR A 106 10.18 17.09 -16.82
CA THR A 106 9.06 17.68 -17.57
C THR A 106 9.16 19.21 -17.56
N THR A 107 9.01 19.82 -18.74
CA THR A 107 8.60 21.23 -18.89
C THR A 107 7.12 21.38 -18.47
N PRO A 108 6.73 22.31 -17.60
CA PRO A 108 5.37 22.31 -17.04
C PRO A 108 4.34 22.93 -17.99
N LYS A 109 3.19 22.25 -18.04
CA LYS A 109 1.87 22.89 -17.91
C LYS A 109 0.78 21.92 -17.44
N VAL A 110 0.98 20.60 -17.61
CA VAL A 110 0.03 19.54 -17.21
C VAL A 110 0.85 18.28 -16.87
N SER A 111 0.71 17.75 -15.65
CA SER A 111 1.17 16.41 -15.27
C SER A 111 -0.02 15.43 -15.33
N LYS A 112 0.27 14.15 -15.65
CA LYS A 112 -0.71 13.07 -15.59
C LYS A 112 -0.32 12.03 -14.54
N GLY A 113 -1.16 11.85 -13.52
CA GLY A 113 -1.07 10.74 -12.57
C GLY A 113 -1.81 9.51 -13.11
N LEU A 114 -1.30 8.31 -12.81
CA LEU A 114 -1.86 7.04 -13.27
C LEU A 114 -2.14 6.12 -12.08
N GLY A 115 -3.25 5.40 -12.12
CA GLY A 115 -3.59 4.38 -11.13
C GLY A 115 -4.72 3.46 -11.59
N SER A 116 -5.15 2.60 -10.68
CA SER A 116 -6.27 1.68 -10.88
C SER A 116 -7.41 1.97 -9.90
N GLY A 117 -8.58 1.46 -10.22
CA GLY A 117 -9.72 1.37 -9.31
C GLY A 117 -10.59 0.18 -9.66
N PHE A 118 -11.69 0.01 -8.95
CA PHE A 118 -12.69 -0.99 -9.33
C PHE A 118 -14.11 -0.53 -8.99
N ILE A 119 -15.04 -0.83 -9.89
CA ILE A 119 -16.46 -0.46 -9.76
C ILE A 119 -17.13 -1.41 -8.77
N ILE A 120 -17.80 -0.88 -7.76
CA ILE A 120 -18.40 -1.67 -6.65
C ILE A 120 -19.92 -1.86 -6.77
N ASN A 121 -20.59 -1.13 -7.67
CA ASN A 121 -22.03 -1.29 -7.90
C ASN A 121 -22.45 -0.78 -9.29
N SER A 122 -23.71 -1.04 -9.65
CA SER A 122 -24.30 -0.60 -10.93
C SER A 122 -24.47 0.92 -11.04
N GLU A 123 -24.36 1.65 -9.94
CA GLU A 123 -24.44 3.11 -9.92
C GLU A 123 -23.12 3.78 -10.32
N GLY A 124 -22.04 3.02 -10.50
CA GLY A 124 -20.74 3.55 -10.95
C GLY A 124 -19.88 4.16 -9.84
N TYR A 125 -20.09 3.74 -8.58
CA TYR A 125 -19.12 4.03 -7.51
C TYR A 125 -17.87 3.17 -7.71
N ILE A 126 -16.70 3.80 -7.56
CA ILE A 126 -15.39 3.21 -7.75
C ILE A 126 -14.55 3.44 -6.50
N LEU A 127 -13.90 2.38 -6.03
CA LEU A 127 -12.88 2.48 -4.99
C LEU A 127 -11.49 2.58 -5.63
N THR A 128 -10.65 3.44 -5.07
CA THR A 128 -9.23 3.60 -5.41
C THR A 128 -8.48 4.16 -4.20
N ASN A 129 -7.19 4.43 -4.36
CA ASN A 129 -6.40 5.09 -3.33
C ASN A 129 -6.55 6.61 -3.36
N GLU A 130 -6.33 7.26 -2.22
CA GLU A 130 -6.36 8.72 -2.13
C GLU A 130 -5.17 9.34 -2.89
N HIS A 131 -3.98 8.75 -2.79
CA HIS A 131 -2.80 9.24 -3.50
C HIS A 131 -2.95 9.20 -5.03
N VAL A 132 -3.80 8.31 -5.58
CA VAL A 132 -4.07 8.24 -7.03
C VAL A 132 -4.82 9.49 -7.50
N ILE A 133 -5.69 10.05 -6.65
CA ILE A 133 -6.57 11.18 -6.99
C ILE A 133 -6.17 12.50 -6.34
N SER A 134 -5.08 12.52 -5.58
CA SER A 134 -4.63 13.70 -4.84
C SER A 134 -4.20 14.83 -5.80
N GLY A 135 -4.65 16.06 -5.52
CA GLY A 135 -4.34 17.25 -6.32
C GLY A 135 -4.93 17.26 -7.75
N ALA A 136 -5.71 16.25 -8.13
CA ALA A 136 -6.28 16.15 -9.47
C ALA A 136 -7.31 17.26 -9.74
N LYS A 137 -7.15 17.98 -10.86
CA LYS A 137 -8.17 18.90 -11.38
C LYS A 137 -9.25 18.18 -12.16
N GLU A 138 -8.85 17.13 -12.87
CA GLU A 138 -9.73 16.28 -13.64
C GLU A 138 -9.34 14.82 -13.39
N ILE A 139 -10.36 13.96 -13.29
CA ILE A 139 -10.21 12.52 -13.16
C ILE A 139 -10.97 11.89 -14.31
N THR A 140 -10.29 11.08 -15.10
CA THR A 140 -10.91 10.27 -16.16
C THR A 140 -10.74 8.79 -15.85
N VAL A 141 -11.78 8.02 -16.15
CA VAL A 141 -11.85 6.58 -15.87
C VAL A 141 -12.11 5.85 -17.16
N THR A 142 -11.20 4.94 -17.51
CA THR A 142 -11.37 4.05 -18.66
C THR A 142 -11.89 2.70 -18.17
N VAL A 143 -13.04 2.28 -18.71
CA VAL A 143 -13.70 1.00 -18.40
C VAL A 143 -13.60 0.10 -19.63
N LYS A 144 -13.24 -1.17 -19.45
CA LYS A 144 -13.16 -2.13 -20.57
C LYS A 144 -14.56 -2.32 -21.21
N GLY A 145 -14.60 -2.36 -22.53
CA GLY A 145 -15.84 -2.47 -23.31
C GLY A 145 -16.50 -1.12 -23.65
N PHE A 146 -16.00 -0.01 -23.10
CA PHE A 146 -16.46 1.33 -23.43
C PHE A 146 -15.48 2.04 -24.36
N GLN A 147 -16.00 2.77 -25.34
CA GLN A 147 -15.19 3.43 -26.35
C GLN A 147 -14.50 4.69 -25.81
N GLU A 148 -15.21 5.48 -25.00
CA GLU A 148 -14.73 6.76 -24.47
C GLU A 148 -14.53 6.68 -22.95
N PRO A 149 -13.50 7.34 -22.39
CA PRO A 149 -13.35 7.49 -20.95
C PRO A 149 -14.48 8.28 -20.32
N PHE A 150 -14.80 7.95 -19.07
CA PHE A 150 -15.76 8.71 -18.26
C PHE A 150 -15.05 9.78 -17.45
N THR A 151 -15.62 10.99 -17.40
CA THR A 151 -15.25 11.96 -16.36
C THR A 151 -15.79 11.49 -15.01
N ALA A 152 -14.93 11.44 -13.99
CA ALA A 152 -15.29 11.03 -12.65
C ALA A 152 -15.30 12.21 -11.67
N THR A 153 -16.22 12.15 -10.71
CA THR A 153 -16.27 13.09 -9.58
C THR A 153 -15.79 12.41 -8.32
N VAL A 154 -14.98 13.10 -7.52
CA VAL A 154 -14.66 12.64 -6.16
C VAL A 154 -15.93 12.73 -5.31
N VAL A 155 -16.38 11.59 -4.80
CA VAL A 155 -17.51 11.52 -3.87
C VAL A 155 -17.02 11.76 -2.46
N GLY A 156 -15.93 11.09 -2.08
CA GLY A 156 -15.29 11.28 -0.78
C GLY A 156 -13.91 10.64 -0.72
N LYS A 157 -13.12 11.07 0.25
CA LYS A 157 -11.78 10.53 0.49
C LYS A 157 -11.42 10.57 1.97
N ASP A 158 -10.52 9.71 2.38
CA ASP A 158 -9.85 9.79 3.67
C ASP A 158 -8.37 9.69 3.41
N SER A 159 -7.68 10.79 3.69
CA SER A 159 -6.23 10.85 3.57
C SER A 159 -5.68 9.72 4.40
N ASN A 160 -5.89 9.66 5.73
CA ASN A 160 -5.31 8.66 6.65
C ASN A 160 -5.33 7.19 6.19
N MET A 161 -6.43 6.72 5.61
CA MET A 161 -6.58 5.34 5.12
C MET A 161 -6.03 5.13 3.70
N ASP A 162 -5.68 6.20 2.99
CA ASP A 162 -5.34 6.17 1.55
C ASP A 162 -6.48 5.60 0.73
N LEU A 163 -7.69 6.08 1.00
CA LEU A 163 -8.92 5.60 0.40
C LEU A 163 -9.65 6.76 -0.28
N ALA A 164 -10.11 6.52 -1.50
CA ALA A 164 -11.01 7.42 -2.21
C ALA A 164 -12.17 6.67 -2.85
N VAL A 165 -13.33 7.33 -2.88
CA VAL A 165 -14.52 6.93 -3.61
C VAL A 165 -14.73 7.97 -4.72
N VAL A 166 -14.68 7.51 -5.97
CA VAL A 166 -15.05 8.33 -7.13
C VAL A 166 -16.29 7.77 -7.80
N LYS A 167 -17.01 8.59 -8.57
CA LYS A 167 -18.23 8.19 -9.26
C LYS A 167 -18.17 8.58 -10.73
N ILE A 168 -18.58 7.65 -11.58
CA ILE A 168 -18.84 7.87 -13.00
C ILE A 168 -20.34 7.73 -13.27
N ASN A 169 -20.81 8.40 -14.32
CA ASN A 169 -22.20 8.26 -14.79
C ASN A 169 -22.20 7.58 -16.15
N SER A 170 -22.97 6.50 -16.29
CA SER A 170 -23.13 5.76 -17.54
C SER A 170 -24.61 5.53 -17.83
N SER A 171 -25.00 5.65 -19.10
CA SER A 171 -26.31 5.22 -19.59
C SER A 171 -26.39 3.71 -19.84
N GLU A 172 -25.24 3.04 -19.93
CA GLU A 172 -25.14 1.60 -20.15
C GLU A 172 -24.76 0.87 -18.86
N LYS A 173 -25.04 -0.45 -18.82
CA LYS A 173 -24.74 -1.28 -17.65
C LYS A 173 -23.23 -1.34 -17.40
N LEU A 174 -22.81 -0.90 -16.22
CA LEU A 174 -21.42 -1.01 -15.78
C LEU A 174 -21.12 -2.40 -15.20
N PRO A 175 -19.96 -2.99 -15.50
CA PRO A 175 -19.44 -4.14 -14.75
C PRO A 175 -19.09 -3.70 -13.33
N TYR A 176 -19.25 -4.58 -12.34
CA TYR A 176 -18.87 -4.33 -10.96
C TYR A 176 -18.44 -5.62 -10.26
N ILE A 177 -17.66 -5.48 -9.19
CA ILE A 177 -17.11 -6.59 -8.41
C ILE A 177 -17.66 -6.61 -6.99
N GLU A 178 -17.86 -7.82 -6.44
CA GLU A 178 -18.38 -8.01 -5.09
C GLU A 178 -17.29 -7.80 -4.03
N LEU A 179 -17.65 -7.12 -2.94
CA LEU A 179 -16.78 -6.95 -1.78
C LEU A 179 -16.90 -8.16 -0.83
N GLY A 180 -15.80 -8.87 -0.64
CA GLY A 180 -15.69 -10.06 0.22
C GLY A 180 -15.48 -9.73 1.70
N ASP A 181 -14.88 -10.66 2.44
CA ASP A 181 -14.65 -10.54 3.89
C ASP A 181 -13.17 -10.72 4.20
N SER A 182 -12.47 -9.61 4.51
CA SER A 182 -11.05 -9.64 4.85
C SER A 182 -10.76 -10.24 6.22
N ASP A 183 -11.74 -10.31 7.12
CA ASP A 183 -11.54 -10.84 8.47
C ASP A 183 -11.45 -12.38 8.41
N SER A 184 -12.22 -12.99 7.52
CA SER A 184 -12.17 -14.43 7.23
C SER A 184 -10.87 -14.89 6.54
N ALA A 185 -10.16 -13.98 5.88
CA ALA A 185 -8.96 -14.29 5.12
C ALA A 185 -7.81 -14.75 6.04
N ARG A 186 -7.02 -15.73 5.60
CA ARG A 186 -5.94 -16.34 6.40
C ARG A 186 -4.57 -16.15 5.76
N VAL A 187 -3.55 -16.02 6.61
CA VAL A 187 -2.15 -16.08 6.17
C VAL A 187 -1.90 -17.39 5.44
N GLY A 188 -1.27 -17.32 4.26
CA GLY A 188 -1.04 -18.43 3.34
C GLY A 188 -2.14 -18.65 2.30
N GLU A 189 -3.26 -17.93 2.36
CA GLU A 189 -4.27 -17.98 1.30
C GLU A 189 -3.80 -17.25 0.05
N TRP A 190 -4.06 -17.87 -1.11
CA TRP A 190 -3.78 -17.27 -2.41
C TRP A 190 -4.63 -16.03 -2.64
N VAL A 191 -3.99 -15.02 -3.22
CA VAL A 191 -4.59 -13.74 -3.58
C VAL A 191 -4.13 -13.30 -4.96
N ILE A 192 -4.98 -12.54 -5.62
CA ILE A 192 -4.77 -12.02 -6.96
C ILE A 192 -4.84 -10.50 -6.87
N ALA A 193 -3.76 -9.79 -7.18
CA ALA A 193 -3.76 -8.34 -7.30
C ALA A 193 -3.94 -7.97 -8.78
N ILE A 194 -4.96 -7.15 -9.07
CA ILE A 194 -5.28 -6.72 -10.43
C ILE A 194 -5.16 -5.21 -10.54
N GLY A 195 -4.57 -4.75 -11.63
CA GLY A 195 -4.51 -3.35 -12.02
C GLY A 195 -4.74 -3.15 -13.52
N ASN A 196 -4.77 -1.91 -13.94
CA ASN A 196 -4.88 -1.51 -15.35
C ASN A 196 -3.91 -0.34 -15.66
N PRO A 197 -2.58 -0.50 -15.53
CA PRO A 197 -1.64 0.62 -15.57
C PRO A 197 -1.56 1.44 -16.86
N TYR A 198 -1.88 0.85 -18.02
CA TYR A 198 -1.49 1.40 -19.33
C TYR A 198 -2.58 1.36 -20.39
N ARG A 199 -3.85 1.18 -20.01
CA ARG A 199 -4.98 0.96 -20.94
C ARG A 199 -4.84 -0.27 -21.85
N LEU A 200 -3.77 -1.05 -21.69
CA LEU A 200 -3.39 -2.20 -22.49
C LEU A 200 -3.28 -3.37 -21.52
N ASP A 201 -4.26 -4.26 -21.55
CA ASP A 201 -4.39 -5.51 -20.78
C ASP A 201 -4.13 -5.41 -19.26
N HIS A 202 -5.09 -5.86 -18.45
CA HIS A 202 -4.98 -5.85 -17.00
C HIS A 202 -3.66 -6.49 -16.53
N THR A 203 -2.95 -5.80 -15.62
CA THR A 203 -1.79 -6.40 -14.95
C THR A 203 -2.29 -7.26 -13.81
N VAL A 204 -1.96 -8.54 -13.86
CA VAL A 204 -2.33 -9.53 -12.85
C VAL A 204 -1.07 -10.04 -12.18
N THR A 205 -1.02 -9.97 -10.86
CA THR A 205 0.01 -10.61 -10.04
C THR A 205 -0.66 -11.51 -9.02
N VAL A 206 0.01 -12.60 -8.67
CA VAL A 206 -0.54 -13.63 -7.78
C VAL A 206 0.48 -13.86 -6.68
N GLY A 207 -0.02 -14.06 -5.47
CA GLY A 207 0.77 -14.36 -4.29
C GLY A 207 -0.11 -14.94 -3.20
N VAL A 208 0.34 -14.83 -1.96
CA VAL A 208 -0.38 -15.25 -0.77
C VAL A 208 -0.46 -14.10 0.23
N ILE A 209 -1.42 -14.17 1.15
CA ILE A 209 -1.43 -13.32 2.34
C ILE A 209 -0.22 -13.71 3.20
N SER A 210 0.76 -12.83 3.30
CA SER A 210 1.98 -13.02 4.08
C SER A 210 1.81 -12.64 5.55
N ALA A 211 0.93 -11.68 5.85
CA ALA A 211 0.56 -11.30 7.21
C ALA A 211 -0.75 -10.48 7.21
N LYS A 212 -1.38 -10.37 8.39
CA LYS A 212 -2.50 -9.47 8.65
C LYS A 212 -2.13 -8.49 9.77
N GLU A 213 -2.93 -7.45 9.94
CA GLU A 213 -2.81 -6.49 11.04
C GLU A 213 -1.43 -5.83 11.12
N ARG A 214 -0.78 -5.60 9.97
CA ARG A 214 0.53 -4.97 9.92
C ARG A 214 0.40 -3.46 9.98
N PRO A 215 0.85 -2.79 11.05
CA PRO A 215 1.00 -1.36 11.02
C PRO A 215 2.22 -1.00 10.16
N ILE A 216 2.08 0.02 9.32
CA ILE A 216 3.22 0.66 8.68
C ILE A 216 3.25 2.13 9.04
N THR A 217 4.46 2.64 9.19
CA THR A 217 4.72 4.02 9.57
C THR A 217 5.52 4.66 8.45
N ILE A 218 4.88 5.58 7.72
CA ILE A 218 5.51 6.33 6.63
C ILE A 218 5.87 7.72 7.17
N ALA A 219 7.15 8.06 7.14
CA ALA A 219 7.58 9.41 7.41
C ALA A 219 7.44 10.26 6.13
N ASP A 220 6.63 11.30 6.20
CA ASP A 220 6.62 12.34 5.18
C ASP A 220 7.84 13.25 5.39
N GLN A 221 8.86 13.06 4.54
CA GLN A 221 10.09 13.85 4.63
C GLN A 221 9.92 15.31 4.21
N SER A 222 8.80 15.68 3.59
CA SER A 222 8.52 17.05 3.17
C SER A 222 7.85 17.88 4.26
N THR A 223 7.03 17.25 5.11
CA THR A 223 6.33 17.94 6.21
C THR A 223 6.89 17.60 7.60
N GLY A 224 7.73 16.56 7.72
CA GLY A 224 8.21 16.03 8.99
C GLY A 224 7.15 15.24 9.76
N ASN A 225 5.94 15.08 9.21
CA ASN A 225 4.87 14.32 9.83
C ASN A 225 5.03 12.83 9.57
N THR A 226 4.54 12.02 10.49
CA THR A 226 4.52 10.57 10.36
C THR A 226 3.08 10.10 10.19
N ARG A 227 2.83 9.34 9.13
CA ARG A 227 1.55 8.74 8.86
C ARG A 227 1.58 7.25 9.19
N VAL A 228 0.64 6.82 10.03
CA VAL A 228 0.54 5.43 10.47
C VAL A 228 -0.68 4.82 9.81
N TYR A 229 -0.44 3.79 9.01
CA TYR A 229 -1.50 2.95 8.47
C TYR A 229 -1.62 1.78 9.40
N ASN A 230 -2.76 1.75 10.09
CA ASN A 230 -3.06 0.67 11.01
C ASN A 230 -3.72 -0.45 10.22
N ASN A 231 -3.35 -1.68 10.54
CA ASN A 231 -4.06 -2.88 10.09
C ASN A 231 -4.07 -3.08 8.56
N LEU A 232 -2.90 -3.20 7.92
CA LEU A 232 -2.80 -3.61 6.51
C LEU A 232 -2.71 -5.13 6.35
N ILE A 233 -3.22 -5.63 5.21
CA ILE A 233 -2.93 -6.97 4.70
C ILE A 233 -1.57 -6.89 4.01
N GLN A 234 -0.64 -7.77 4.38
CA GLN A 234 0.62 -7.95 3.67
C GLN A 234 0.49 -9.14 2.70
N THR A 235 1.01 -8.99 1.49
CA THR A 235 1.04 -10.03 0.45
C THR A 235 2.42 -10.08 -0.19
N ASP A 236 2.79 -11.21 -0.80
CA ASP A 236 3.95 -11.30 -1.70
C ASP A 236 3.56 -11.16 -3.19
N ALA A 237 2.26 -10.99 -3.50
CA ALA A 237 1.81 -10.56 -4.81
C ALA A 237 2.43 -9.19 -5.12
N ALA A 238 3.07 -9.06 -6.28
CA ALA A 238 3.76 -7.83 -6.63
C ALA A 238 2.78 -6.66 -6.77
N ILE A 239 3.00 -5.61 -5.96
CA ILE A 239 2.25 -4.35 -6.01
C ILE A 239 3.16 -3.27 -6.58
N ASN A 240 2.70 -2.62 -7.65
CA ASN A 240 3.42 -1.59 -8.39
C ASN A 240 2.47 -0.40 -8.65
N PRO A 241 2.96 0.78 -9.10
CA PRO A 241 2.10 1.96 -9.28
C PRO A 241 0.87 1.67 -10.17
N GLY A 242 1.02 0.71 -11.08
CA GLY A 242 -0.01 0.29 -12.01
C GLY A 242 -1.20 -0.46 -11.44
N ASN A 243 -1.04 -1.21 -10.35
CA ASN A 243 -2.14 -1.90 -9.68
C ASN A 243 -2.54 -1.26 -8.34
N SER A 244 -1.86 -0.18 -7.94
CA SER A 244 -2.26 0.70 -6.84
C SER A 244 -3.68 1.21 -7.08
N GLY A 245 -4.53 1.09 -6.06
CA GLY A 245 -5.95 1.41 -6.08
C GLY A 245 -6.83 0.30 -6.67
N GLY A 246 -6.24 -0.69 -7.34
CA GLY A 246 -6.92 -1.88 -7.82
C GLY A 246 -7.24 -2.88 -6.70
N PRO A 247 -8.06 -3.91 -6.98
CA PRO A 247 -8.47 -4.87 -5.96
C PRO A 247 -7.39 -5.94 -5.68
N LEU A 248 -7.33 -6.35 -4.41
CA LEU A 248 -6.77 -7.63 -3.97
C LEU A 248 -7.93 -8.63 -3.81
N ILE A 249 -7.86 -9.75 -4.52
CA ILE A 249 -8.99 -10.66 -4.72
C ILE A 249 -8.66 -12.06 -4.16
N SER A 250 -9.61 -12.67 -3.46
CA SER A 250 -9.55 -14.08 -3.02
C SER A 250 -9.91 -15.07 -4.14
N LEU A 251 -9.66 -16.36 -3.93
CA LEU A 251 -9.94 -17.41 -4.94
C LEU A 251 -11.43 -17.64 -5.25
N ASP A 252 -12.35 -17.05 -4.50
CA ASP A 252 -13.79 -17.03 -4.81
C ASP A 252 -14.19 -15.83 -5.70
N GLY A 253 -13.23 -14.97 -6.06
CA GLY A 253 -13.43 -13.80 -6.93
C GLY A 253 -14.01 -12.59 -6.23
N LYS A 254 -13.85 -12.47 -4.91
CA LYS A 254 -14.30 -11.32 -4.12
C LYS A 254 -13.14 -10.44 -3.69
N VAL A 255 -13.38 -9.13 -3.56
CA VAL A 255 -12.37 -8.18 -3.09
C VAL A 255 -12.15 -8.37 -1.58
N ILE A 256 -10.93 -8.63 -1.17
CA ILE A 256 -10.52 -8.67 0.26
C ILE A 256 -9.64 -7.48 0.65
N GLY A 257 -9.17 -6.68 -0.32
CA GLY A 257 -8.50 -5.43 -0.03
C GLY A 257 -8.30 -4.53 -1.24
N ILE A 258 -7.76 -3.34 -1.00
CA ILE A 258 -7.37 -2.37 -2.04
C ILE A 258 -5.84 -2.33 -2.03
N ASN A 259 -5.23 -2.70 -3.15
CA ASN A 259 -3.78 -2.66 -3.30
C ASN A 259 -3.28 -1.25 -3.02
N THR A 260 -2.34 -1.11 -2.10
CA THR A 260 -1.71 0.17 -1.76
C THR A 260 -0.21 -0.06 -1.81
N ALA A 261 0.49 0.65 -2.68
CA ALA A 261 1.92 0.44 -2.88
C ALA A 261 2.67 0.75 -1.59
N VAL A 262 3.43 -0.22 -1.06
CA VAL A 262 4.24 0.00 0.13
C VAL A 262 5.60 -0.70 -0.03
N ASN A 263 6.64 0.09 0.18
CA ASN A 263 8.09 -0.13 0.18
C ASN A 263 8.65 -0.89 -1.04
N ALA A 264 8.95 -0.19 -2.14
CA ALA A 264 9.60 -0.84 -3.29
C ALA A 264 11.07 -1.21 -3.05
N GLN A 265 11.67 -0.85 -1.89
CA GLN A 265 12.99 -1.36 -1.52
C GLN A 265 12.93 -2.81 -0.97
N ALA A 266 11.76 -3.27 -0.52
CA ALA A 266 11.56 -4.65 -0.08
C ALA A 266 10.95 -5.50 -1.21
N GLN A 267 11.80 -6.20 -1.96
CA GLN A 267 11.33 -7.16 -2.96
C GLN A 267 10.40 -8.20 -2.33
N GLY A 268 9.22 -8.41 -2.92
CA GLY A 268 8.26 -9.42 -2.46
C GLY A 268 7.42 -9.01 -1.25
N ILE A 269 7.32 -7.72 -0.92
CA ILE A 269 6.40 -7.22 0.10
C ILE A 269 5.44 -6.22 -0.55
N GLY A 270 4.18 -6.61 -0.64
CA GLY A 270 3.06 -5.78 -1.05
C GLY A 270 2.08 -5.59 0.10
N PHE A 271 1.25 -4.54 0.02
CA PHE A 271 0.25 -4.24 1.03
C PHE A 271 -1.11 -3.91 0.41
N ALA A 272 -2.16 -4.15 1.19
CA ALA A 272 -3.52 -3.78 0.83
C ALA A 272 -4.31 -3.30 2.04
N ILE A 273 -5.18 -2.31 1.81
CA ILE A 273 -6.17 -1.84 2.79
C ILE A 273 -7.25 -2.92 2.91
N PRO A 274 -7.54 -3.49 4.10
CA PRO A 274 -8.55 -4.54 4.24
C PRO A 274 -9.94 -4.04 3.83
N ILE A 275 -10.69 -4.87 3.11
CA ILE A 275 -12.01 -4.44 2.62
C ILE A 275 -13.02 -4.21 3.74
N ASN A 276 -12.92 -4.90 4.89
CA ASN A 276 -13.83 -4.68 6.02
C ASN A 276 -13.63 -3.29 6.62
N SER A 277 -12.37 -2.83 6.76
CA SER A 277 -12.06 -1.45 7.16
C SER A 277 -12.67 -0.42 6.21
N VAL A 278 -12.69 -0.71 4.90
CA VAL A 278 -13.34 0.15 3.90
C VAL A 278 -14.87 0.14 4.07
N LYS A 279 -15.48 -1.03 4.28
CA LYS A 279 -16.93 -1.18 4.47
C LYS A 279 -17.45 -0.38 5.67
N GLU A 280 -16.68 -0.30 6.76
CA GLU A 280 -17.05 0.46 7.95
C GLU A 280 -17.25 1.95 7.68
N VAL A 281 -16.51 2.51 6.70
CA VAL A 281 -16.44 3.95 6.46
C VAL A 281 -17.03 4.37 5.10
N LEU A 282 -17.34 3.41 4.22
CA LEU A 282 -17.80 3.65 2.86
C LEU A 282 -19.07 4.50 2.82
N ASP A 283 -20.04 4.19 3.69
CA ASP A 283 -21.30 4.90 3.79
C ASP A 283 -21.11 6.36 4.20
N GLU A 284 -20.20 6.61 5.15
CA GLU A 284 -19.87 7.96 5.60
C GLU A 284 -19.15 8.73 4.49
N LEU A 285 -18.18 8.11 3.82
CA LEU A 285 -17.48 8.70 2.67
C LEU A 285 -18.43 9.07 1.54
N ILE A 286 -19.40 8.21 1.22
CA ILE A 286 -20.38 8.49 0.16
C ILE A 286 -21.32 9.63 0.55
N LYS A 287 -21.77 9.70 1.81
CA LYS A 287 -22.76 10.68 2.27
C LYS A 287 -22.15 12.04 2.60
N ASN A 288 -20.99 12.05 3.24
CA ASN A 288 -20.38 13.25 3.85
C ASN A 288 -19.10 13.71 3.12
N GLY A 289 -18.58 12.91 2.19
CA GLY A 289 -17.35 13.18 1.45
C GLY A 289 -16.05 13.00 2.24
N SER A 290 -16.12 12.78 3.55
CA SER A 290 -14.96 12.58 4.43
C SER A 290 -15.36 11.75 5.66
N ILE A 291 -14.36 11.15 6.31
CA ILE A 291 -14.56 10.45 7.59
C ILE A 291 -14.39 11.44 8.74
N THR A 292 -15.33 11.46 9.66
CA THR A 292 -15.29 12.32 10.83
C THR A 292 -14.46 11.66 11.92
N ARG A 293 -13.24 12.15 12.15
CA ARG A 293 -12.37 11.66 13.22
C ARG A 293 -12.35 12.64 14.39
N PRO A 294 -12.84 12.24 15.57
CA PRO A 294 -12.66 13.00 16.80
C PRO A 294 -11.18 13.30 17.08
N TYR A 295 -10.86 14.51 17.50
CA TYR A 295 -9.51 14.84 17.94
C TYR A 295 -9.49 15.92 19.01
N ILE A 296 -8.40 15.91 19.79
CA ILE A 296 -8.06 16.97 20.75
C ILE A 296 -6.73 17.67 20.43
N GLY A 297 -5.89 17.09 19.57
CA GLY A 297 -4.65 17.69 19.06
C GLY A 297 -3.47 17.67 20.02
N VAL A 298 -3.17 16.50 20.59
CA VAL A 298 -1.97 16.27 21.43
C VAL A 298 -1.12 15.15 20.85
N ALA A 299 0.20 15.26 21.00
CA ALA A 299 1.12 14.14 20.85
C ALA A 299 1.37 13.53 22.23
N LEU A 300 1.26 12.20 22.34
CA LEU A 300 1.33 11.50 23.61
C LEU A 300 2.58 10.62 23.68
N GLN A 301 3.06 10.41 24.90
CA GLN A 301 4.11 9.47 25.24
C GLN A 301 3.67 8.63 26.43
N ASP A 302 3.99 7.34 26.41
CA ASP A 302 3.75 6.45 27.54
C ASP A 302 4.62 6.80 28.75
N MET A 303 4.04 6.60 29.94
CA MET A 303 4.76 6.72 31.20
C MET A 303 5.72 5.54 31.38
N THR A 304 7.02 5.83 31.51
CA THR A 304 8.01 4.83 31.93
C THR A 304 8.24 4.90 33.44
N LYS A 305 8.91 3.90 34.03
CA LYS A 305 9.25 3.91 35.47
C LYS A 305 10.06 5.14 35.87
N ASP A 306 11.10 5.46 35.09
CA ASP A 306 11.97 6.60 35.36
C ASP A 306 11.20 7.94 35.27
N LEU A 307 10.26 8.04 34.32
CA LEU A 307 9.39 9.22 34.21
C LEU A 307 8.40 9.30 35.38
N ALA A 308 7.86 8.17 35.83
CA ALA A 308 6.97 8.13 36.98
C ALA A 308 7.68 8.62 38.26
N GLU A 309 8.93 8.21 38.48
CA GLU A 309 9.76 8.70 39.58
C GLU A 309 10.01 10.21 39.48
N TYR A 310 10.33 10.71 38.28
CA TYR A 310 10.51 12.15 38.02
C TYR A 310 9.24 12.96 38.35
N PHE A 311 8.08 12.47 37.93
CA PHE A 311 6.79 13.08 38.21
C PHE A 311 6.24 12.78 39.61
N LYS A 312 6.95 11.97 40.41
CA LYS A 312 6.57 11.54 41.77
C LYS A 312 5.23 10.80 41.82
N LEU A 313 4.98 9.96 40.82
CA LEU A 313 3.83 9.06 40.77
C LEU A 313 4.18 7.73 41.46
N GLU A 314 3.22 7.15 42.20
CA GLU A 314 3.41 5.86 42.86
C GLU A 314 3.49 4.69 41.87
N GLU A 315 2.79 4.82 40.75
CA GLU A 315 2.73 3.83 39.68
C GLU A 315 3.02 4.52 38.33
N PRO A 316 3.61 3.80 37.34
CA PRO A 316 3.87 4.35 36.01
C PRO A 316 2.60 4.39 35.15
N ASN A 317 1.55 5.00 35.68
CA ASN A 317 0.28 5.20 35.00
C ASN A 317 0.17 6.63 34.46
N GLY A 318 -0.54 6.76 33.35
CA GLY A 318 -0.89 8.02 32.72
C GLY A 318 -0.25 8.18 31.35
N ALA A 319 -0.63 9.26 30.67
CA ALA A 319 -0.08 9.62 29.37
C ALA A 319 0.53 11.01 29.44
N ILE A 320 1.78 11.14 29.01
CA ILE A 320 2.50 12.42 29.00
C ILE A 320 2.16 13.14 27.70
N ILE A 321 1.80 14.42 27.79
CA ILE A 321 1.66 15.28 26.63
C ILE A 321 3.06 15.68 26.16
N ALA A 322 3.54 15.03 25.10
CA ALA A 322 4.83 15.32 24.48
C ALA A 322 4.79 16.63 23.68
N ASP A 323 3.66 16.92 23.04
CA ASP A 323 3.43 18.18 22.33
C ASP A 323 1.94 18.51 22.22
N VAL A 324 1.62 19.78 21.99
CA VAL A 324 0.25 20.27 21.77
C VAL A 324 0.19 21.00 20.43
N ILE A 325 -0.68 20.53 19.54
CA ILE A 325 -0.84 21.12 18.22
C ILE A 325 -1.42 22.54 18.38
N SER A 326 -0.79 23.53 17.75
CA SER A 326 -1.27 24.91 17.73
C SER A 326 -2.71 25.01 17.24
N ASN A 327 -3.51 25.89 17.86
CA ASN A 327 -4.94 26.10 17.56
C ASN A 327 -5.85 24.86 17.74
N SER A 328 -5.35 23.77 18.35
CA SER A 328 -6.15 22.58 18.65
C SER A 328 -7.08 22.77 19.84
N PRO A 329 -8.06 21.87 20.04
CA PRO A 329 -8.86 21.83 21.26
C PRO A 329 -8.06 21.79 22.56
N ALA A 330 -6.99 21.01 22.61
CA ALA A 330 -6.11 20.91 23.76
C ALA A 330 -5.42 22.25 24.04
N ALA A 331 -4.93 22.93 23.00
CA ALA A 331 -4.36 24.28 23.13
C ALA A 331 -5.40 25.29 23.64
N LYS A 332 -6.61 25.28 23.08
CA LYS A 332 -7.73 26.14 23.52
C LYS A 332 -8.14 25.88 24.98
N ALA A 333 -8.04 24.62 25.42
CA ALA A 333 -8.30 24.21 26.80
C ALA A 333 -7.15 24.51 27.77
N GLY A 334 -5.98 24.95 27.27
CA GLY A 334 -4.82 25.28 28.07
C GLY A 334 -4.00 24.08 28.53
N LEU A 335 -4.13 22.93 27.85
CA LEU A 335 -3.17 21.81 27.98
C LEU A 335 -1.80 22.22 27.45
N MET A 336 -0.75 21.66 28.04
CA MET A 336 0.63 22.04 27.76
C MET A 336 1.51 20.80 27.68
N ARG A 337 2.62 20.93 26.94
CA ARG A 337 3.70 19.94 26.97
C ARG A 337 4.17 19.72 28.41
N GLY A 338 4.35 18.45 28.78
CA GLY A 338 4.77 18.03 30.12
C GLY A 338 3.62 17.81 31.10
N ASP A 339 2.38 18.08 30.72
CA ASP A 339 1.23 17.60 31.48
C ASP A 339 1.15 16.08 31.44
N VAL A 340 0.77 15.46 32.55
CA VAL A 340 0.45 14.03 32.60
C VAL A 340 -1.05 13.87 32.77
N ILE A 341 -1.72 13.23 31.81
CA ILE A 341 -3.13 12.89 31.90
C ILE A 341 -3.26 11.63 32.78
N LEU A 342 -3.95 11.76 33.91
CA LEU A 342 -4.17 10.69 34.88
C LEU A 342 -5.57 10.06 34.75
N LYS A 343 -6.57 10.88 34.43
CA LYS A 343 -7.96 10.44 34.20
C LYS A 343 -8.61 11.23 33.08
N ILE A 344 -9.54 10.61 32.38
CA ILE A 344 -10.50 11.27 31.50
C ILE A 344 -11.89 10.82 31.90
N ASN A 345 -12.75 11.78 32.26
CA ASN A 345 -14.03 11.53 32.94
C ASN A 345 -13.78 10.63 34.17
N ASP A 346 -14.44 9.49 34.25
CA ASP A 346 -14.29 8.52 35.34
C ASP A 346 -13.27 7.41 35.05
N THR A 347 -12.61 7.44 33.89
CA THR A 347 -11.66 6.41 33.45
C THR A 347 -10.24 6.77 33.83
N THR A 348 -9.56 5.89 34.56
CA THR A 348 -8.13 5.99 34.85
C THR A 348 -7.31 5.68 33.62
N ILE A 349 -6.35 6.54 33.29
CA ILE A 349 -5.43 6.39 32.16
C ILE A 349 -4.19 5.62 32.62
N LYS A 350 -3.92 4.49 31.99
CA LYS A 350 -2.72 3.68 32.21
C LYS A 350 -1.62 4.08 31.24
N ASN A 351 -1.95 4.38 29.99
CA ASN A 351 -1.01 4.70 28.93
C ASN A 351 -1.62 5.62 27.85
N SER A 352 -0.85 5.97 26.82
CA SER A 352 -1.29 6.84 25.72
C SER A 352 -2.39 6.23 24.84
N ASN A 353 -2.47 4.90 24.74
CA ASN A 353 -3.52 4.23 23.96
C ASN A 353 -4.89 4.40 24.61
N ASP A 354 -4.99 4.42 25.94
CA ASP A 354 -6.25 4.68 26.64
C ASP A 354 -6.82 6.06 26.27
N VAL A 355 -5.97 7.09 26.23
CA VAL A 355 -6.38 8.44 25.81
C VAL A 355 -6.85 8.44 24.35
N SER A 356 -6.10 7.78 23.47
CA SER A 356 -6.43 7.70 22.05
C SER A 356 -7.75 6.98 21.81
N ALA A 357 -8.00 5.88 22.52
CA ALA A 357 -9.26 5.13 22.46
C ALA A 357 -10.44 5.99 22.92
N ILE A 358 -10.34 6.62 24.11
CA ILE A 358 -11.40 7.48 24.65
C ILE A 358 -11.72 8.64 23.70
N VAL A 359 -10.69 9.29 23.14
CA VAL A 359 -10.91 10.37 22.17
C VAL A 359 -11.56 9.85 20.89
N SER A 360 -11.13 8.68 20.39
CA SER A 360 -11.68 8.11 19.15
C SER A 360 -13.15 7.70 19.25
N GLU A 361 -13.61 7.35 20.45
CA GLU A 361 -15.01 7.00 20.73
C GLU A 361 -15.88 8.23 21.07
N ALA A 362 -15.26 9.36 21.39
CA ALA A 362 -15.97 10.57 21.79
C ALA A 362 -16.69 11.23 20.59
N LYS A 363 -17.83 11.88 20.87
CA LYS A 363 -18.57 12.61 19.84
C LYS A 363 -17.94 13.97 19.56
N ILE A 364 -18.12 14.48 18.35
CA ILE A 364 -17.79 15.87 18.06
C ILE A 364 -18.61 16.81 18.96
N ASN A 365 -17.94 17.81 19.52
CA ASN A 365 -18.42 18.73 20.55
C ASN A 365 -18.63 18.13 21.95
N GLU A 366 -18.25 16.87 22.18
CA GLU A 366 -18.24 16.29 23.51
C GLU A 366 -17.20 16.94 24.41
N LYS A 367 -17.50 17.08 25.70
CA LYS A 367 -16.59 17.62 26.70
C LYS A 367 -15.94 16.47 27.46
N LEU A 368 -14.62 16.37 27.36
CA LEU A 368 -13.81 15.43 28.12
C LEU A 368 -13.20 16.16 29.33
N VAL A 369 -13.53 15.72 30.53
CA VAL A 369 -12.99 16.30 31.78
C VAL A 369 -11.75 15.51 32.18
N MET A 370 -10.58 16.13 32.05
CA MET A 370 -9.30 15.49 32.31
C MET A 370 -8.77 15.87 33.69
N LEU A 371 -8.33 14.88 34.47
CA LEU A 371 -7.46 15.11 35.62
C LEU A 371 -6.02 15.02 35.13
N ILE A 372 -5.29 16.14 35.19
CA ILE A 372 -3.89 16.22 34.79
C ILE A 372 -2.99 16.48 36.00
N LEU A 373 -1.73 16.07 35.92
CA LEU A 373 -0.64 16.51 36.78
C LEU A 373 0.19 17.56 36.05
N ARG A 374 0.31 18.75 36.63
CA ARG A 374 1.16 19.84 36.14
C ARG A 374 1.96 20.42 37.29
N ASN A 375 3.29 20.46 37.15
CA ASN A 375 4.20 20.98 38.18
C ASN A 375 3.96 20.36 39.57
N GLY A 376 3.68 19.05 39.62
CA GLY A 376 3.43 18.32 40.86
C GLY A 376 2.06 18.54 41.51
N GLN A 377 1.15 19.28 40.86
CA GLN A 377 -0.22 19.49 41.34
C GLN A 377 -1.24 18.95 40.35
N THR A 378 -2.31 18.35 40.87
CA THR A 378 -3.41 17.89 40.05
C THR A 378 -4.37 19.02 39.70
N LYS A 379 -4.86 19.03 38.46
CA LYS A 379 -5.81 20.03 37.94
C LYS A 379 -6.85 19.37 37.07
N PHE A 380 -8.07 19.90 37.08
CA PHE A 380 -9.09 19.54 36.11
C PHE A 380 -9.02 20.48 34.90
N VAL A 381 -9.00 19.90 33.70
CA VAL A 381 -9.06 20.63 32.43
C VAL A 381 -10.16 20.01 31.58
N THR A 382 -11.05 20.84 31.04
CA THR A 382 -12.10 20.35 30.12
C THR A 382 -11.69 20.64 28.69
N VAL A 383 -11.63 19.60 27.86
CA VAL A 383 -11.33 19.71 26.44
C VAL A 383 -12.60 19.41 25.64
N VAL A 384 -12.90 20.23 24.63
CA VAL A 384 -14.03 20.00 23.72
C VAL A 384 -13.52 19.27 22.49
N VAL A 385 -14.00 18.06 22.24
CA VAL A 385 -13.60 17.27 21.07
C VAL A 385 -14.06 17.98 19.80
N GLU A 386 -13.15 18.17 18.85
CA GLU A 386 -13.46 18.75 17.53
C GLU A 386 -13.23 17.71 16.43
N LYS A 387 -13.67 18.00 15.20
CA LYS A 387 -13.32 17.19 14.02
C LYS A 387 -11.84 17.44 13.70
N ARG A 388 -11.08 16.36 13.49
CA ARG A 388 -9.69 16.46 13.03
C ARG A 388 -9.64 17.22 11.70
N PRO A 389 -8.82 18.28 11.59
CA PRO A 389 -8.54 18.91 10.31
C PRO A 389 -7.93 17.92 9.32
N GLU A 390 -8.25 18.07 8.04
CA GLU A 390 -7.64 17.28 6.95
C GLU A 390 -6.18 17.64 6.70
#